data_AF-A0A5D9C4T0-F1
#
_entry.id   AF-A0A5D9C4T0-F1
#
_cell.length_a   1.000
_cell.length_b   1.000
_cell.length_c   1.000
_cell.angle_alpha   90.00
_cell.angle_beta   90.00
_cell.angle_gamma   90.00
#
_symmetry.space_group_name_H-M   'P 1'
#
loop_
_entity.id
_entity.type
_entity.pdbx_description
1 polymer ?
#
loop_
_entity_poly.entity_id
_entity_poly.type
_entity_poly.pdbx_seq_one_letter_code
_entity_poly.pdbx_strand_id
1 'polypeptide(L)'
;MDVTDLSAAMQLSAEQAGVFLDGLGGTVAVSRLAFTPVTTVHGWRRVGMSEARFDHVRLAATARGKGEELAAAMAALADGEAV
;
A
#
# COMPACT_ATOMS: atom_id res chain seq x y z
N MET A 1 -20.80 -16.18 -11.64
CA MET A 1 -20.11 -15.62 -10.47
C MET A 1 -18.82 -15.07 -11.03
N ASP A 2 -18.81 -13.77 -11.33
CA ASP A 2 -17.70 -13.08 -11.99
C ASP A 2 -16.58 -12.87 -10.97
N VAL A 3 -15.45 -13.54 -11.18
CA VAL A 3 -14.26 -13.49 -10.30
C VAL A 3 -13.21 -12.51 -10.83
N THR A 4 -13.56 -11.67 -11.80
CA THR A 4 -12.60 -10.86 -12.57
C THR A 4 -12.34 -9.47 -11.97
N ASP A 5 -12.89 -9.15 -10.80
CA ASP A 5 -12.53 -7.93 -10.05
C ASP A 5 -11.66 -8.25 -8.83
N LEU A 6 -10.52 -8.90 -9.10
CA LEU A 6 -9.44 -9.14 -8.13
C LEU A 6 -8.25 -8.29 -8.58
N SER A 7 -8.20 -7.06 -8.06
CA SER A 7 -7.13 -6.06 -8.19
C SER A 7 -6.63 -5.78 -9.62
N ALA A 8 -6.78 -4.54 -10.07
CA ALA A 8 -5.83 -4.01 -11.06
C ALA A 8 -4.42 -4.32 -10.53
N ALA A 9 -3.62 -5.06 -11.28
CA ALA A 9 -2.27 -5.47 -10.91
C ALA A 9 -1.39 -4.22 -10.69
N MET A 10 -1.40 -3.68 -9.47
CA MET A 10 -0.74 -2.42 -9.13
C MET A 10 0.66 -2.72 -8.58
N GLN A 11 1.66 -2.54 -9.43
CA GLN A 11 3.03 -2.35 -8.98
C GLN A 11 3.26 -0.87 -8.70
N LEU A 12 3.78 -0.54 -7.52
CA LEU A 12 4.10 0.84 -7.14
C LEU A 12 5.59 1.12 -7.35
N SER A 13 5.89 2.28 -7.95
CA SER A 13 7.25 2.86 -7.93
C SER A 13 7.70 3.19 -6.50
N ALA A 14 8.96 3.57 -6.30
CA ALA A 14 9.47 3.96 -4.99
C ALA A 14 8.72 5.19 -4.42
N GLU A 15 8.42 6.17 -5.27
CA GLU A 15 7.67 7.37 -4.90
C GLU A 15 6.24 7.04 -4.51
N GLN A 16 5.53 6.28 -5.36
CA GLN A 16 4.17 5.82 -5.09
C GLN A 16 4.10 4.97 -3.82
N ALA A 17 5.08 4.08 -3.60
CA ALA A 17 5.19 3.32 -2.36
C ALA A 17 5.36 4.25 -1.14
N GLY A 18 6.15 5.32 -1.27
CA GLY A 18 6.25 6.35 -0.24
C GLY A 18 4.90 6.95 0.13
N VAL A 19 4.21 7.49 -0.87
CA VAL A 19 2.88 8.12 -0.73
C VAL A 19 1.87 7.15 -0.09
N PHE A 20 1.78 5.93 -0.63
CA PHE A 20 0.86 4.90 -0.13
C PHE A 20 1.15 4.55 1.34
N LEU A 21 2.42 4.33 1.68
CA LEU A 21 2.82 3.98 3.04
C LEU A 21 2.61 5.14 4.02
N ASP A 22 2.80 6.39 3.59
CA ASP A 22 2.53 7.58 4.40
C ASP A 22 1.03 7.75 4.69
N GLY A 23 0.17 7.51 3.69
CA GLY A 23 -1.29 7.51 3.88
C GLY A 23 -1.77 6.49 4.92
N LEU A 24 -1.03 5.40 5.11
CA LEU A 24 -1.33 4.37 6.13
C LEU A 24 -0.66 4.64 7.51
N GLY A 25 -0.04 5.81 7.69
CA GLY A 25 0.62 6.20 8.94
C GLY A 25 2.11 5.89 9.00
N GLY A 26 2.73 5.60 7.85
CA GLY A 26 4.18 5.46 7.70
C GLY A 26 4.75 4.08 8.00
N THR A 27 6.07 3.96 7.90
CA THR A 27 6.80 2.67 7.91
C THR A 27 6.51 1.81 9.15
N VAL A 28 6.50 2.38 10.35
CA VAL A 28 6.29 1.61 11.60
C VAL A 28 4.84 1.13 11.71
N ALA A 29 3.87 1.97 11.34
CA ALA A 29 2.47 1.60 11.33
C ALA A 29 2.22 0.46 10.34
N VAL A 30 2.74 0.58 9.12
CA VAL A 30 2.60 -0.45 8.09
C VAL A 30 3.35 -1.73 8.45
N SER A 31 4.52 -1.65 9.08
CA SER A 31 5.24 -2.83 9.57
C SER A 31 4.38 -3.66 10.53
N ARG A 32 3.73 -3.02 11.50
CA ARG A 32 2.84 -3.67 12.47
C ARG A 32 1.56 -4.17 11.81
N LEU A 33 1.03 -3.40 10.87
CA LEU A 33 -0.14 -3.75 10.08
C LEU A 33 0.12 -5.00 9.23
N ALA A 34 1.21 -5.04 8.47
CA ALA A 34 1.49 -6.12 7.53
C ALA A 34 2.27 -7.29 8.15
N PHE A 35 2.53 -7.27 9.46
CA PHE A 35 3.42 -8.22 10.14
C PHE A 35 4.74 -8.44 9.39
N THR A 36 5.33 -7.33 8.94
CA THR A 36 6.53 -7.33 8.09
C THR A 36 7.63 -6.51 8.78
N PRO A 37 8.91 -6.93 8.74
CA PRO A 37 9.99 -6.17 9.36
C PRO A 37 10.05 -4.72 8.88
N VAL A 38 10.33 -3.78 9.80
CA VAL A 38 10.46 -2.34 9.50
C VAL A 38 11.51 -2.09 8.40
N THR A 39 12.61 -2.85 8.40
CA THR A 39 13.66 -2.77 7.37
C THR A 39 13.17 -3.16 5.98
N THR A 40 12.26 -4.13 5.90
CA THR A 40 11.61 -4.54 4.65
C THR A 40 10.70 -3.44 4.12
N VAL A 41 9.88 -2.82 4.99
CA VAL A 41 9.01 -1.69 4.61
C VAL A 41 9.84 -0.47 4.20
N HIS A 42 10.97 -0.20 4.87
CA HIS A 42 11.94 0.80 4.40
C HIS A 42 12.54 0.43 3.04
N GLY A 43 12.77 -0.85 2.77
CA GLY A 43 13.16 -1.34 1.46
C GLY A 43 12.14 -0.94 0.40
N TRP A 44 10.85 -1.16 0.64
CA TRP A 44 9.78 -0.83 -0.30
C TRP A 44 9.72 0.66 -0.64
N ARG A 45 9.98 1.56 0.32
CA ARG A 45 10.09 3.00 0.03
C ARG A 45 11.22 3.34 -0.93
N ARG A 46 12.31 2.56 -0.93
CA ARG A 46 13.48 2.84 -1.77
C ARG A 46 13.36 2.22 -3.16
N VAL A 47 12.69 1.08 -3.29
CA VAL A 47 12.68 0.30 -4.54
C VAL A 47 11.29 0.07 -5.13
N GLY A 48 10.24 0.48 -4.43
CA GLY A 48 8.86 0.23 -4.80
C GLY A 48 8.26 -1.04 -4.20
N MET A 49 6.99 -1.25 -4.51
CA MET A 49 6.21 -2.41 -4.07
C MET A 49 5.76 -3.21 -5.28
N SER A 50 6.09 -4.50 -5.30
CA SER A 50 5.44 -5.44 -6.20
C SER A 50 3.96 -5.55 -5.86
N GLU A 51 3.16 -6.00 -6.82
CA GLU A 51 1.74 -6.26 -6.66
C GLU A 51 1.41 -7.06 -5.39
N ALA A 52 2.09 -8.20 -5.18
CA ALA A 52 1.87 -9.03 -3.99
C ALA A 52 2.11 -8.29 -2.65
N ARG A 53 3.05 -7.33 -2.62
CA ARG A 53 3.31 -6.52 -1.41
C ARG A 53 2.22 -5.48 -1.20
N PHE A 54 1.79 -4.86 -2.29
CA PHE A 54 0.69 -3.90 -2.27
C PHE A 54 -0.61 -4.57 -1.81
N ASP A 55 -0.98 -5.68 -2.44
CA ASP A 55 -2.18 -6.43 -2.07
C ASP A 55 -2.12 -6.96 -0.63
N HIS A 56 -0.96 -7.43 -0.18
CA HIS A 56 -0.79 -7.83 1.23
C HIS A 56 -1.08 -6.68 2.20
N VAL A 57 -0.56 -5.49 1.94
CA VAL A 57 -0.82 -4.31 2.80
C VAL A 57 -2.29 -3.89 2.71
N ARG A 58 -2.88 -3.89 1.51
CA ARG A 58 -4.29 -3.57 1.28
C ARG A 58 -5.21 -4.50 2.06
N LEU A 59 -5.02 -5.81 1.94
CA LEU A 59 -5.78 -6.82 2.66
C LEU A 59 -5.59 -6.70 4.18
N ALA A 60 -4.35 -6.45 4.63
CA ALA A 60 -4.04 -6.27 6.04
C ALA A 60 -4.70 -5.01 6.65
N ALA A 61 -4.78 -3.92 5.88
CA ALA A 61 -5.48 -2.69 6.26
C ALA A 61 -6.98 -2.94 6.40
N THR A 62 -7.60 -3.54 5.37
CA THR A 62 -9.02 -3.90 5.37
C THR A 62 -9.37 -4.80 6.55
N ALA A 63 -8.59 -5.85 6.77
CA ALA A 63 -8.83 -6.80 7.86
C ALA A 63 -8.73 -6.19 9.27
N ARG A 64 -8.07 -5.03 9.42
CA ARG A 64 -7.92 -4.33 10.70
C ARG A 64 -8.79 -3.07 10.81
N GLY A 65 -9.76 -2.90 9.91
CA GLY A 65 -10.68 -1.77 9.96
C GLY A 65 -10.05 -0.43 9.58
N LYS A 66 -8.90 -0.42 8.90
CA LYS A 66 -8.25 0.79 8.39
C LYS A 66 -8.77 1.24 7.03
N GLY A 67 -10.08 1.11 6.82
CA GLY A 67 -10.71 1.38 5.52
C GLY A 67 -10.56 2.84 5.08
N GLU A 68 -10.69 3.78 6.03
CA GLU A 68 -10.57 5.21 5.75
C GLU A 68 -9.13 5.61 5.39
N GLU A 69 -8.13 5.13 6.15
CA GLU A 69 -6.73 5.41 5.82
C GLU A 69 -6.31 4.75 4.51
N LEU A 70 -6.83 3.54 4.23
CA LEU A 70 -6.59 2.87 2.96
C LEU A 70 -7.20 3.67 1.80
N ALA A 71 -8.44 4.15 1.94
CA ALA A 71 -9.09 4.97 0.91
C ALA A 71 -8.33 6.28 0.67
N ALA A 72 -7.88 6.95 1.74
CA ALA A 72 -7.07 8.16 1.64
C ALA A 72 -5.71 7.89 0.95
N ALA A 73 -5.05 6.79 1.28
CA ALA A 73 -3.81 6.38 0.63
C ALA A 73 -3.99 6.09 -0.87
N MET A 74 -5.10 5.45 -1.24
CA MET A 74 -5.45 5.18 -2.64
C MET A 74 -5.79 6.45 -3.41
N ALA A 75 -6.50 7.40 -2.79
CA ALA A 75 -6.78 8.70 -3.41
C ALA A 75 -5.50 9.50 -3.64
N ALA A 76 -4.59 9.52 -2.66
CA ALA A 76 -3.29 10.19 -2.79
C ALA A 76 -2.42 9.60 -3.93
N LEU A 77 -2.55 8.29 -4.20
CA LEU A 77 -1.89 7.65 -5.34
C LEU A 77 -2.47 8.15 -6.68
N ALA A 78 -3.79 8.31 -6.78
CA ALA A 78 -4.46 8.78 -7.99
C ALA A 78 -4.16 10.27 -8.27
N ASP A 79 -4.06 11.09 -7.22
CA ASP A 79 -3.71 12.51 -7.34
C ASP A 79 -2.25 12.72 -7.78
N GLY A 80 -1.37 11.77 -7.44
CA GLY A 80 0.04 11.78 -7.84
C GLY A 80 0.31 11.31 -9.27
N GLU A 81 -0.68 10.77 -9.98
CA GLU A 81 -0.55 10.30 -11.37
C GLU A 81 -0.67 11.46 -12.40
N ALA A 82 -0.92 12.69 -11.94
CA ALA A 82 -1.15 13.88 -12.77
C ALA A 82 0.11 14.73 -13.07
N VAL A 83 1.32 14.19 -12.96
CA VAL A 83 2.58 14.91 -13.25
C VAL A 83 3.43 14.18 -14.29
#